data_AF-A0A5E7BFT8-F1
#
_entry.id   AF-A0A5E7BFT8-F1
#
_cell.length_a   1.000
_cell.length_b   1.000
_cell.length_c   1.000
_cell.angle_alpha   90.00
_cell.angle_beta   90.00
_cell.angle_gamma   90.00
#
_symmetry.space_group_name_H-M   'P 1'
#
loop_
_entity.id
_entity.type
_entity.pdbx_description
1 polymer ?
#
loop_
_entity_poly.entity_id
_entity_poly.type
_entity_poly.pdbx_seq_one_letter_code
_entity_poly.pdbx_strand_id
1 'polypeptide(L)'
;MSTARNDFQTMIATLGELHAALERLRGEFVHGIKTPADYERATDLLDELTDGRELSKVEEKILVELEDEILAYQRDSDQFRESNAAFEATCTPVQLIKDLMETLGLTGSDLPEIGDKTAVSKVLSGDRPISHKMAYALAERFSMEPSAFVSTAPGKAAQTETVRPTVKKTSVYNRFRNGPLIVRPGKEADTGEYKMVASKGRRQTSKAPAKG
;
A
#
# COMPACT_ATOMS: atom_id res chain seq x y z
N MET A 1 -42.09 -49.08 -24.47
CA MET A 1 -41.85 -47.63 -24.63
C MET A 1 -41.76 -46.87 -23.30
N SER A 2 -42.46 -47.28 -22.22
CA SER A 2 -42.46 -46.53 -20.95
C SER A 2 -41.26 -46.79 -20.03
N THR A 3 -40.72 -48.01 -20.00
CA THR A 3 -39.60 -48.38 -19.09
C THR A 3 -38.31 -47.65 -19.44
N ALA A 4 -37.88 -47.69 -20.70
CA ALA A 4 -36.68 -46.99 -21.16
C ALA A 4 -36.73 -45.46 -20.91
N ARG A 5 -37.93 -44.85 -21.00
CA ARG A 5 -38.10 -43.41 -20.70
C ARG A 5 -37.91 -43.11 -19.20
N ASN A 6 -38.38 -44.01 -18.33
CA ASN A 6 -38.18 -43.89 -16.89
C ASN A 6 -36.70 -44.10 -16.51
N ASP A 7 -36.00 -45.02 -17.18
CA ASP A 7 -34.58 -45.27 -16.96
C ASP A 7 -33.73 -44.04 -17.35
N PHE A 8 -34.03 -43.41 -18.50
CA PHE A 8 -33.39 -42.15 -18.91
C PHE A 8 -33.66 -40.99 -17.94
N GLN A 9 -34.88 -40.86 -17.43
CA GLN A 9 -35.19 -39.83 -16.43
C GLN A 9 -34.45 -40.05 -15.11
N THR A 10 -34.28 -41.32 -14.71
CA THR A 10 -33.51 -41.69 -13.51
C THR A 10 -32.01 -41.37 -13.70
N MET A 11 -31.45 -41.63 -14.88
CA MET A 11 -30.06 -41.25 -15.19
C MET A 11 -29.86 -39.73 -15.15
N ILE A 12 -30.80 -38.95 -15.70
CA ILE A 12 -30.72 -37.48 -15.66
C ILE A 12 -30.79 -36.98 -14.22
N ALA A 13 -31.68 -37.54 -13.39
CA ALA A 13 -31.81 -37.17 -11.99
C ALA A 13 -30.52 -37.46 -11.20
N THR A 14 -29.99 -38.68 -11.32
CA THR A 14 -28.74 -39.08 -10.63
C THR A 14 -27.53 -38.27 -11.09
N LEU A 15 -27.43 -37.92 -12.38
CA LEU A 15 -26.39 -37.02 -12.88
C LEU A 15 -26.54 -35.61 -12.29
N GLY A 16 -27.77 -35.12 -12.14
CA GLY A 16 -28.05 -33.83 -11.50
C GLY A 16 -27.64 -33.83 -10.02
N GLU A 17 -27.93 -34.90 -9.28
CA GLU A 17 -27.51 -35.06 -7.88
C GLU A 17 -25.99 -35.10 -7.74
N LEU A 18 -25.29 -35.83 -8.62
CA LEU A 18 -23.84 -35.87 -8.66
C LEU A 18 -23.25 -34.48 -8.93
N HIS A 19 -23.80 -33.76 -9.92
CA HIS A 19 -23.35 -32.40 -10.21
C HIS A 19 -23.53 -31.48 -9.00
N ALA A 20 -24.69 -31.51 -8.33
CA ALA A 20 -24.93 -30.71 -7.13
C ALA A 20 -23.96 -31.06 -5.98
N ALA A 21 -23.61 -32.34 -5.81
CA ALA A 21 -22.63 -32.77 -4.82
C ALA A 21 -21.21 -32.24 -5.16
N LEU A 22 -20.83 -32.27 -6.44
CA LEU A 22 -19.56 -31.71 -6.91
C LEU A 22 -19.50 -30.19 -6.72
N GLU A 23 -20.57 -29.46 -7.02
CA GLU A 23 -20.64 -28.01 -6.79
C GLU A 23 -20.53 -27.66 -5.29
N ARG A 24 -21.17 -28.44 -4.43
CA ARG A 24 -21.04 -28.29 -2.97
C ARG A 24 -19.60 -28.53 -2.51
N LEU A 25 -18.97 -29.59 -3.02
CA LEU A 25 -17.57 -29.90 -2.71
C LEU A 25 -16.63 -28.79 -3.22
N ARG A 26 -16.85 -28.29 -4.45
CA ARG A 26 -16.11 -27.13 -4.97
C ARG A 26 -16.28 -25.91 -4.05
N GLY A 27 -17.50 -25.66 -3.58
CA GLY A 27 -17.77 -24.61 -2.61
C GLY A 27 -16.91 -24.74 -1.36
N GLU A 28 -16.78 -25.95 -0.79
CA GLU A 28 -16.00 -26.17 0.43
C GLU A 28 -14.48 -26.05 0.25
N PHE A 29 -13.96 -26.41 -0.93
CA PHE A 29 -12.52 -26.43 -1.20
C PHE A 29 -11.99 -25.15 -1.86
N VAL A 30 -12.83 -24.46 -2.64
CA VAL A 30 -12.43 -23.25 -3.37
C VAL A 30 -12.94 -22.00 -2.66
N HIS A 31 -14.16 -22.04 -2.09
CA HIS A 31 -14.78 -20.86 -1.50
C HIS A 31 -14.72 -20.93 0.03
N GLY A 32 -14.10 -19.93 0.66
CA GLY A 32 -14.06 -19.87 2.13
C GLY A 32 -12.73 -20.28 2.75
N ILE A 33 -11.63 -19.82 2.14
CA ILE A 33 -10.33 -19.78 2.80
C ILE A 33 -10.42 -18.79 3.97
N LYS A 34 -10.60 -19.31 5.19
CA LYS A 34 -10.81 -18.48 6.40
C LYS A 34 -9.78 -18.74 7.47
N THR A 35 -9.17 -19.92 7.45
CA THR A 35 -8.16 -20.32 8.41
C THR A 35 -6.82 -20.57 7.70
N PRO A 36 -5.69 -20.50 8.43
CA PRO A 36 -4.39 -20.85 7.87
C PRO A 36 -4.35 -22.27 7.27
N ALA A 37 -5.07 -23.21 7.87
CA ALA A 37 -5.17 -24.57 7.35
C ALA A 37 -5.95 -24.63 6.02
N ASP A 38 -6.94 -23.77 5.81
CA ASP A 38 -7.64 -23.68 4.53
C ASP A 38 -6.74 -23.07 3.48
N TYR A 39 -5.93 -22.08 3.87
CA TYR A 39 -4.97 -21.42 3.00
C TYR A 39 -3.87 -22.38 2.53
N GLU A 40 -3.33 -23.21 3.41
CA GLU A 40 -2.36 -24.26 3.05
C GLU A 40 -2.97 -25.23 2.03
N ARG A 41 -4.17 -25.75 2.29
CA ARG A 41 -4.84 -26.65 1.34
C ARG A 41 -5.14 -26.00 -0.01
N ALA A 42 -5.53 -24.73 0.00
CA ALA A 42 -5.75 -23.96 -1.22
C ALA A 42 -4.45 -23.75 -2.01
N THR A 43 -3.34 -23.52 -1.31
CA THR A 43 -2.01 -23.39 -1.93
C THR A 43 -1.55 -24.72 -2.52
N ASP A 44 -1.74 -25.84 -1.82
CA ASP A 44 -1.43 -27.17 -2.35
C ASP A 44 -2.24 -27.47 -3.64
N LEU A 45 -3.52 -27.07 -3.67
CA LEU A 45 -4.35 -27.21 -4.86
C LEU A 45 -3.89 -26.28 -5.99
N LEU A 46 -3.46 -25.06 -5.68
CA LEU A 46 -2.90 -24.13 -6.65
C LEU A 46 -1.65 -24.73 -7.31
N ASP A 47 -0.75 -25.31 -6.51
CA ASP A 47 0.46 -25.98 -7.00
C ASP A 47 0.11 -27.16 -7.92
N GLU A 48 -0.87 -27.99 -7.53
CA GLU A 48 -1.34 -29.07 -8.39
C GLU A 48 -1.92 -28.52 -9.69
N LEU A 49 -2.77 -27.49 -9.67
CA LEU A 49 -3.38 -26.89 -10.87
C LEU A 49 -2.38 -26.15 -11.76
N THR A 50 -1.19 -25.81 -11.25
CA THR A 50 -0.15 -25.07 -11.98
C THR A 50 1.10 -25.90 -12.25
N ASP A 51 1.01 -27.23 -12.14
CA ASP A 51 2.07 -28.21 -12.37
C ASP A 51 2.60 -28.28 -13.83
N GLY A 52 1.97 -27.54 -14.75
CA GLY A 52 2.35 -27.45 -16.15
C GLY A 52 1.64 -28.42 -17.08
N ARG A 53 0.66 -29.20 -16.60
CA ARG A 53 -0.21 -30.02 -17.45
C ARG A 53 -1.29 -29.16 -18.14
N GLU A 54 -1.90 -29.71 -19.19
CA GLU A 54 -3.07 -29.08 -19.83
C GLU A 54 -4.30 -29.19 -18.91
N LEU A 55 -4.90 -28.05 -18.59
CA LEU A 55 -6.11 -27.97 -17.78
C LEU A 55 -7.36 -28.17 -18.65
N SER A 56 -8.35 -28.86 -18.09
CA SER A 56 -9.70 -28.82 -18.63
C SER A 56 -10.36 -27.45 -18.37
N LYS A 57 -11.39 -27.11 -19.15
CA LYS A 57 -12.17 -25.86 -18.93
C LYS A 57 -12.73 -25.70 -17.52
N VAL A 58 -12.98 -26.82 -16.84
CA VAL A 58 -13.48 -26.82 -15.46
C VAL A 58 -12.36 -26.50 -14.49
N GLU A 59 -11.17 -27.09 -14.69
CA GLU A 59 -9.98 -26.79 -13.89
C GLU A 59 -9.48 -25.37 -14.09
N GLU A 60 -9.49 -24.85 -15.33
CA GLU A 60 -9.19 -23.43 -15.61
C GLU A 60 -10.10 -22.50 -14.82
N LYS A 61 -11.41 -22.82 -14.78
CA LYS A 61 -12.37 -22.04 -14.01
C LYS A 61 -12.10 -22.13 -12.50
N ILE A 62 -11.79 -23.33 -12.00
CA ILE A 62 -11.43 -23.54 -10.59
C ILE A 62 -10.17 -22.74 -10.23
N LEU A 63 -9.15 -22.76 -11.09
CA LEU A 63 -7.90 -22.04 -10.88
C LEU A 63 -8.16 -20.54 -10.68
N VAL A 64 -8.95 -19.93 -11.58
CA VAL A 64 -9.30 -18.50 -11.46
C VAL A 64 -10.06 -18.21 -10.17
N GLU A 65 -11.08 -19.01 -9.83
CA GLU A 65 -11.83 -18.84 -8.57
C GLU A 65 -10.94 -19.00 -7.32
N LEU A 66 -10.01 -19.95 -7.36
CA LEU A 66 -9.09 -20.25 -6.26
C LEU A 66 -8.07 -19.11 -6.06
N GLU A 67 -7.49 -18.58 -7.14
CA GLU A 67 -6.57 -17.44 -7.10
C GLU A 67 -7.24 -16.22 -6.45
N ASP A 68 -8.48 -15.90 -6.84
CA ASP A 68 -9.23 -14.79 -6.27
C ASP A 68 -9.46 -14.95 -4.76
N GLU A 69 -9.83 -16.15 -4.30
CA GLU A 69 -10.07 -16.45 -2.89
C GLU A 69 -8.77 -16.45 -2.06
N ILE A 70 -7.66 -16.97 -2.62
CA ILE A 70 -6.34 -16.93 -1.99
C ILE A 70 -5.90 -15.47 -1.80
N LEU A 71 -6.03 -14.64 -2.84
CA LEU A 71 -5.69 -13.22 -2.78
C LEU A 71 -6.57 -12.46 -1.78
N ALA A 72 -7.87 -12.75 -1.73
CA ALA A 72 -8.79 -12.17 -0.75
C ALA A 72 -8.35 -12.51 0.68
N TYR A 73 -8.00 -13.77 0.96
CA TYR A 73 -7.50 -14.18 2.26
C TYR A 73 -6.17 -13.49 2.62
N GLN A 74 -5.21 -13.44 1.70
CA GLN A 74 -3.92 -12.76 1.92
C GLN A 74 -4.10 -11.26 2.21
N ARG A 75 -5.07 -10.62 1.56
CA ARG A 75 -5.37 -9.20 1.78
C ARG A 75 -5.95 -8.94 3.17
N ASP A 76 -6.91 -9.76 3.58
CA ASP A 76 -7.76 -9.49 4.75
C ASP A 76 -7.29 -10.20 6.03
N SER A 77 -6.37 -11.17 5.93
CA SER A 77 -5.87 -11.95 7.07
C SER A 77 -4.82 -11.21 7.90
N ASP A 78 -4.96 -11.34 9.22
CA ASP A 78 -4.00 -10.80 10.20
C ASP A 78 -2.58 -11.34 10.03
N GLN A 79 -2.43 -12.54 9.48
CA GLN A 79 -1.14 -13.18 9.21
C GLN A 79 -0.27 -12.35 8.25
N PHE A 80 -0.90 -11.69 7.27
CA PHE A 80 -0.20 -10.95 6.22
C PHE A 80 -0.24 -9.45 6.44
N ARG A 81 -0.95 -8.95 7.46
CA ARG A 81 -1.18 -7.53 7.70
C ARG A 81 0.11 -6.69 7.75
N GLU A 82 1.14 -7.15 8.45
CA GLU A 82 2.42 -6.42 8.52
C GLU A 82 3.15 -6.42 7.18
N SER A 83 3.16 -7.55 6.47
CA SER A 83 3.75 -7.67 5.14
C SER A 83 3.03 -6.79 4.13
N ASN A 84 1.69 -6.79 4.15
CA ASN A 84 0.87 -5.96 3.27
C ASN A 84 1.11 -4.48 3.56
N ALA A 85 1.16 -4.08 4.84
CA ALA A 85 1.48 -2.70 5.21
C ALA A 85 2.88 -2.28 4.76
N ALA A 86 3.87 -3.16 4.87
CA ALA A 86 5.22 -2.91 4.38
C ALA A 86 5.25 -2.78 2.85
N PHE A 87 4.56 -3.68 2.15
CA PHE A 87 4.43 -3.66 0.69
C PHE A 87 3.75 -2.38 0.20
N GLU A 88 2.60 -2.01 0.77
CA GLU A 88 1.89 -0.77 0.45
C GLU A 88 2.74 0.47 0.72
N ALA A 89 3.53 0.47 1.81
CA ALA A 89 4.45 1.56 2.10
C ALA A 89 5.57 1.71 1.05
N THR A 90 5.95 0.61 0.39
CA THR A 90 6.91 0.65 -0.73
C THR A 90 6.26 0.97 -2.07
N CYS A 91 5.01 0.58 -2.30
CA CYS A 91 4.25 0.84 -3.54
C CYS A 91 3.76 2.29 -3.65
N THR A 92 4.70 3.23 -3.61
CA THR A 92 4.44 4.65 -3.83
C THR A 92 4.68 5.02 -5.29
N PRO A 93 3.98 6.03 -5.83
CA PRO A 93 4.27 6.59 -7.15
C PRO A 93 5.74 7.00 -7.33
N VAL A 94 6.38 7.45 -6.24
CA VAL A 94 7.80 7.82 -6.25
C VAL A 94 8.70 6.60 -6.40
N GLN A 95 8.37 5.49 -5.72
CA GLN A 95 9.10 4.24 -5.87
C GLN A 95 8.93 3.67 -7.28
N LEU A 96 7.72 3.69 -7.83
CA LEU A 96 7.47 3.29 -9.22
C LEU A 96 8.37 4.05 -10.21
N ILE A 97 8.53 5.37 -10.04
CA ILE A 97 9.43 6.16 -10.89
C ILE A 97 10.88 5.70 -10.72
N LYS A 98 11.33 5.41 -9.48
CA LYS A 98 12.69 4.90 -9.24
C LYS A 98 12.92 3.55 -9.90
N ASP A 99 11.95 2.65 -9.81
CA ASP A 99 12.03 1.32 -10.42
C ASP A 99 12.06 1.40 -11.95
N LEU A 100 11.28 2.31 -12.54
CA LEU A 100 11.32 2.61 -13.97
C LEU A 100 12.67 3.20 -14.39
N MET A 101 13.22 4.11 -13.59
CA MET A 101 14.54 4.67 -13.84
C MET A 101 15.64 3.60 -13.79
N GLU A 102 15.59 2.70 -12.82
CA GLU A 102 16.54 1.60 -12.69
C GLU A 102 16.42 0.62 -13.87
N THR A 103 15.19 0.15 -14.15
CA THR A 103 14.92 -0.84 -15.20
C THR A 103 15.30 -0.34 -16.58
N LEU A 104 15.09 0.95 -16.86
CA LEU A 104 15.34 1.58 -18.16
C LEU A 104 16.67 2.34 -18.23
N GLY A 105 17.45 2.37 -17.14
CA GLY A 105 18.73 3.10 -17.06
C GLY A 105 18.60 4.62 -17.21
N LEU A 106 17.46 5.21 -16.79
CA LEU A 106 17.19 6.63 -16.89
C LEU A 106 17.81 7.41 -15.73
N THR A 107 18.32 8.60 -16.02
CA THR A 107 18.79 9.53 -15.00
C THR A 107 17.74 10.61 -14.71
N GLY A 108 17.95 11.39 -13.65
CA GLY A 108 17.04 12.50 -13.32
C GLY A 108 16.99 13.63 -14.36
N SER A 109 17.85 13.61 -15.37
CA SER A 109 17.78 14.52 -16.52
C SER A 109 16.86 14.00 -17.63
N ASP A 110 16.54 12.71 -17.61
CA ASP A 110 15.83 12.00 -18.68
C ASP A 110 14.33 11.87 -18.39
N LEU A 111 13.79 12.69 -17.47
CA LEU A 111 12.37 12.76 -17.10
C LEU A 111 11.80 14.18 -17.32
N PRO A 112 11.72 14.67 -18.57
CA PRO A 112 11.20 16.00 -18.88
C PRO A 112 9.72 16.19 -18.50
N GLU A 113 8.98 15.09 -18.29
CA GLU A 113 7.58 15.07 -17.88
C GLU A 113 7.38 15.68 -16.48
N ILE A 114 8.40 15.56 -15.62
CA ILE A 114 8.42 16.11 -14.26
C ILE A 114 9.02 17.53 -14.25
N GLY A 115 10.06 17.75 -15.07
CA GLY A 115 10.71 19.04 -15.25
C GLY A 115 12.24 18.93 -15.35
N ASP A 116 12.93 19.95 -14.85
CA ASP A 116 14.39 19.95 -14.78
C ASP A 116 14.93 18.97 -13.72
N LYS A 117 16.25 18.71 -13.75
CA LYS A 117 16.91 17.80 -12.80
C LYS A 117 16.60 18.14 -11.33
N THR A 118 16.44 19.43 -11.02
CA THR A 118 16.10 19.90 -9.67
C THR A 118 14.67 19.52 -9.28
N ALA A 119 13.70 19.71 -10.19
CA ALA A 119 12.32 19.31 -9.99
C ALA A 119 12.19 17.79 -9.84
N VAL A 120 12.90 17.02 -10.67
CA VAL A 120 12.94 15.55 -10.59
C VAL A 120 13.49 15.11 -9.24
N SER A 121 14.61 15.66 -8.80
CA SER A 121 15.20 15.33 -7.49
C SER A 121 14.25 15.62 -6.32
N LYS A 122 13.52 16.74 -6.34
CA LYS A 122 12.52 17.06 -5.31
C LYS A 122 11.33 16.10 -5.30
N VAL A 123 10.88 15.65 -6.47
CA VAL A 123 9.81 14.64 -6.57
C VAL A 123 10.30 13.29 -6.05
N LEU A 124 11.50 12.85 -6.45
CA LEU A 124 12.08 11.57 -6.01
C LEU A 124 12.40 11.52 -4.50
N SER A 125 12.60 12.68 -3.88
CA SER A 125 12.83 12.83 -2.44
C SER A 125 11.52 13.00 -1.64
N GLY A 126 10.39 13.21 -2.31
CA GLY A 126 9.09 13.44 -1.68
C GLY A 126 8.82 14.90 -1.28
N ASP A 127 9.77 15.81 -1.46
CA ASP A 127 9.63 17.25 -1.17
C ASP A 127 8.61 17.95 -2.09
N ARG A 128 8.30 17.33 -3.24
CA ARG A 128 7.32 17.83 -4.20
C ARG A 128 6.35 16.72 -4.61
N PRO A 129 5.03 16.94 -4.51
CA PRO A 129 4.05 15.95 -4.97
C PRO A 129 4.01 15.89 -6.51
N ILE A 130 3.65 14.72 -7.03
CA ILE A 130 3.38 14.52 -8.45
C ILE A 130 2.03 15.15 -8.77
N SER A 131 2.02 16.12 -9.68
CA SER A 131 0.77 16.74 -10.14
C SER A 131 0.05 15.84 -11.16
N HIS A 132 -1.27 16.00 -11.33
CA HIS A 132 -2.01 15.29 -12.37
C HIS A 132 -1.39 15.45 -13.77
N LYS A 133 -0.92 16.64 -14.12
CA LYS A 133 -0.26 16.88 -15.42
C LYS A 133 1.00 16.03 -15.60
N MET A 134 1.80 15.87 -14.55
CA MET A 134 2.98 15.01 -14.57
C MET A 134 2.59 13.54 -14.67
N ALA A 135 1.59 13.11 -13.88
CA ALA A 135 1.09 11.74 -13.89
C ALA A 135 0.62 11.32 -15.30
N TYR A 136 -0.15 12.17 -15.98
CA TYR A 136 -0.58 11.92 -17.36
C TYR A 136 0.60 11.83 -18.35
N ALA A 137 1.57 12.75 -18.25
CA ALA A 137 2.73 12.74 -19.14
C ALA A 137 3.63 11.50 -18.92
N LEU A 138 3.81 11.08 -17.67
CA LEU A 138 4.55 9.85 -17.33
C LEU A 138 3.81 8.61 -17.84
N ALA A 139 2.50 8.54 -17.61
CA ALA A 139 1.64 7.48 -18.10
C ALA A 139 1.70 7.33 -19.62
N GLU A 140 1.65 8.44 -20.36
CA GLU A 140 1.77 8.45 -21.83
C GLU A 140 3.13 7.90 -22.29
N ARG A 141 4.22 8.31 -21.63
CA ARG A 141 5.57 7.85 -21.99
C ARG A 141 5.80 6.37 -21.69
N PHE A 142 5.33 5.89 -20.55
CA PHE A 142 5.56 4.52 -20.10
C PHE A 142 4.45 3.55 -20.51
N SER A 143 3.44 4.02 -21.25
CA SER A 143 2.26 3.24 -21.65
C SER A 143 1.56 2.60 -20.44
N MET A 144 1.38 3.38 -19.38
CA MET A 144 0.77 2.98 -18.11
C MET A 144 -0.49 3.79 -17.81
N GLU A 145 -1.30 3.32 -16.86
CA GLU A 145 -2.45 4.08 -16.38
C GLU A 145 -2.01 5.28 -15.51
N PRO A 146 -2.60 6.49 -15.70
CA PRO A 146 -2.28 7.67 -14.89
C PRO A 146 -2.44 7.48 -13.39
N SER A 147 -3.36 6.59 -12.98
CA SER A 147 -3.61 6.27 -11.57
C SER A 147 -2.38 5.72 -10.84
N ALA A 148 -1.46 5.05 -11.55
CA ALA A 148 -0.23 4.51 -10.98
C ALA A 148 0.73 5.60 -10.46
N PHE A 149 0.63 6.82 -11.01
CA PHE A 149 1.48 7.96 -10.64
C PHE A 149 0.81 8.95 -9.68
N VAL A 150 -0.42 8.68 -9.25
CA VAL A 150 -1.15 9.53 -8.31
C VAL A 150 -1.01 8.95 -6.90
N SER A 151 -0.67 9.79 -5.92
CA SER A 151 -0.65 9.34 -4.53
C SER A 151 -2.09 9.14 -4.04
N THR A 152 -2.43 7.91 -3.66
CA THR A 152 -3.74 7.52 -3.12
C THR A 152 -3.87 7.82 -1.63
N ALA A 153 -2.89 8.48 -1.00
CA ALA A 153 -2.98 8.85 0.40
C ALA A 153 -4.18 9.82 0.58
N PRO A 154 -5.20 9.49 1.40
CA PRO A 154 -6.23 10.44 1.75
C PRO A 154 -5.57 11.60 2.49
N GLY A 155 -5.47 12.73 1.82
CA GLY A 155 -4.85 13.93 2.35
C GLY A 155 -5.56 14.41 3.61
N LYS A 156 -4.86 14.40 4.74
CA LYS A 156 -5.05 15.45 5.74
C LYS A 156 -4.29 16.68 5.25
N ALA A 157 -4.92 17.41 4.33
CA ALA A 157 -4.51 18.76 3.98
C ALA A 157 -4.82 19.69 5.17
N ALA A 158 -3.83 19.91 6.04
CA ALA A 158 -3.85 21.08 6.91
C ALA A 158 -3.60 22.32 6.03
N GLN A 159 -4.69 22.93 5.60
CA GLN A 159 -4.68 24.26 5.01
C GLN A 159 -4.23 25.25 6.09
N THR A 160 -2.96 25.67 6.05
CA THR A 160 -2.60 26.98 6.59
C THR A 160 -3.01 28.02 5.56
N GLU A 161 -4.29 28.36 5.55
CA GLU A 161 -4.78 29.55 4.88
C GLU A 161 -4.43 30.76 5.76
N THR A 162 -3.46 31.50 5.25
CA THR A 162 -3.02 32.82 5.70
C THR A 162 -4.20 33.79 5.70
N VAL A 163 -4.81 34.05 6.86
CA VAL A 163 -5.76 35.17 7.00
C VAL A 163 -4.97 36.48 6.99
N ARG A 164 -4.92 37.13 5.84
CA ARG A 164 -4.62 38.57 5.73
C ARG A 164 -5.86 39.34 6.20
N PRO A 165 -5.79 40.19 7.24
CA PRO A 165 -6.93 41.03 7.59
C PRO A 165 -6.97 42.24 6.66
N THR A 166 -8.10 42.42 5.99
CA THR A 166 -8.39 43.56 5.11
C THR A 166 -8.58 44.83 5.94
N VAL A 167 -7.80 45.86 5.62
CA VAL A 167 -7.87 47.19 6.21
C VAL A 167 -9.19 47.88 5.83
N LYS A 168 -9.95 48.39 6.81
CA LYS A 168 -10.88 49.50 6.64
C LYS A 168 -10.56 50.58 7.69
N LYS A 169 -10.32 51.80 7.21
CA LYS A 169 -9.99 53.00 8.00
C LYS A 169 -11.26 53.68 8.51
N THR A 170 -11.27 54.02 9.80
CA THR A 170 -11.86 55.20 10.48
C THR A 170 -11.68 54.93 11.99
N SER A 171 -11.51 55.85 12.93
CA SER A 171 -11.14 57.27 12.99
C SER A 171 -11.24 57.62 14.49
N VAL A 172 -10.12 58.04 15.09
CA VAL A 172 -10.01 59.13 16.09
C VAL A 172 -10.34 58.91 17.61
N TYR A 173 -9.37 59.39 18.43
CA TYR A 173 -9.30 59.75 19.87
C TYR A 173 -9.15 58.70 21.00
N ASN A 174 -7.91 58.54 21.51
CA ASN A 174 -7.40 59.06 22.82
C ASN A 174 -6.11 58.27 23.21
N ARG A 175 -4.90 58.85 23.19
CA ARG A 175 -4.23 59.76 24.15
C ARG A 175 -3.99 59.20 25.58
N PHE A 176 -2.70 58.84 25.80
CA PHE A 176 -1.84 58.95 27.00
C PHE A 176 -2.21 58.23 28.30
N ARG A 177 -1.31 57.35 28.80
CA ARG A 177 -0.30 57.69 29.85
C ARG A 177 0.55 56.46 30.29
N ASN A 178 1.87 56.63 30.16
CA ASN A 178 3.00 56.23 31.01
C ASN A 178 2.87 55.09 32.06
N GLY A 179 3.91 54.23 32.08
CA GLY A 179 4.59 53.83 33.34
C GLY A 179 4.73 52.32 33.59
N PRO A 180 5.96 51.79 33.75
CA PRO A 180 6.23 50.35 33.90
C PRO A 180 6.30 49.94 35.39
N LEU A 181 6.01 48.68 35.70
CA LEU A 181 6.43 48.07 36.98
C LEU A 181 6.77 46.59 36.80
N ILE A 182 8.00 46.31 37.24
CA ILE A 182 8.69 45.04 37.42
C ILE A 182 7.96 44.19 38.48
N VAL A 183 8.15 42.85 38.45
CA VAL A 183 8.49 41.97 39.61
C VAL A 183 8.24 40.49 39.22
N ARG A 184 9.33 39.73 39.09
CA ARG A 184 9.46 38.32 39.53
C ARG A 184 9.79 38.36 41.05
N PRO A 185 9.44 37.38 41.92
CA PRO A 185 10.12 36.07 41.92
C PRO A 185 9.41 34.88 42.65
N GLY A 186 10.10 33.72 42.69
CA GLY A 186 9.91 32.59 43.63
C GLY A 186 9.66 31.25 42.92
N LYS A 187 10.62 30.30 42.73
CA LYS A 187 11.19 29.32 43.70
C LYS A 187 10.12 28.64 44.56
N GLU A 188 10.06 27.34 44.83
CA GLU A 188 10.89 26.10 44.81
C GLU A 188 9.84 24.99 45.13
N ALA A 189 9.83 23.77 44.62
CA ALA A 189 10.58 22.56 45.03
C ALA A 189 9.75 21.37 44.45
N ASP A 190 10.34 20.41 43.74
CA ASP A 190 10.88 19.14 44.25
C ASP A 190 9.82 18.03 44.43
N THR A 191 9.95 16.92 43.69
CA THR A 191 10.19 15.54 44.18
C THR A 191 9.68 14.49 43.17
N GLY A 192 10.54 13.51 42.82
CA GLY A 192 10.15 12.16 42.38
C GLY A 192 10.40 11.83 40.90
N GLU A 193 11.63 11.62 40.45
CA GLU A 193 12.34 10.32 40.37
C GLU A 193 11.59 9.15 39.69
N TYR A 194 12.01 8.80 38.47
CA TYR A 194 12.31 7.41 38.10
C TYR A 194 13.47 7.36 37.08
N LYS A 195 14.42 6.47 37.36
CA LYS A 195 15.74 6.34 36.74
C LYS A 195 15.73 5.67 35.36
N MET A 196 16.64 6.19 34.53
CA MET A 196 17.51 5.50 33.55
C MET A 196 17.57 3.97 33.60
N VAL A 197 17.48 3.34 32.42
CA VAL A 197 18.55 2.45 31.93
C VAL A 197 18.78 2.73 30.43
N ALA A 198 19.95 3.25 30.11
CA ALA A 198 20.47 3.41 28.75
C ALA A 198 21.49 2.30 28.49
N SER A 199 21.38 1.61 27.36
CA SER A 199 22.39 0.68 26.86
C SER A 199 23.14 1.30 25.68
N LYS A 200 24.41 1.64 25.93
CA LYS A 200 25.48 2.02 24.99
C LYS A 200 25.57 0.98 23.85
N GLY A 201 25.84 1.30 22.58
CA GLY A 201 26.78 2.28 22.05
C GLY A 201 28.20 1.69 21.99
N ARG A 202 28.58 1.00 20.90
CA ARG A 202 29.99 0.62 20.62
C ARG A 202 30.41 1.21 19.28
N ARG A 203 31.40 2.11 19.35
CA ARG A 203 32.07 2.80 18.24
C ARG A 203 33.09 1.90 17.54
N GLN A 204 33.28 2.21 16.25
CA GLN A 204 34.43 1.88 15.40
C GLN A 204 35.77 2.24 16.05
N THR A 205 36.80 1.44 15.75
CA THR A 205 38.21 1.84 15.80
C THR A 205 38.83 1.59 14.43
N SER A 206 39.33 2.65 13.82
CA SER A 206 40.22 2.62 12.67
C SER A 206 41.68 2.44 13.12
N LYS A 207 42.46 1.62 12.40
CA LYS A 207 43.89 1.86 12.13
C LYS A 207 44.47 0.81 11.16
N ALA A 208 44.97 1.28 10.02
CA ALA A 208 46.05 0.67 9.23
C ALA A 208 47.36 1.47 9.50
N PRO A 209 48.52 1.20 8.87
CA PRO A 209 48.97 0.06 8.03
C PRO A 209 50.35 -0.52 8.47
N ALA A 210 50.81 -1.63 7.86
CA ALA A 210 52.24 -1.94 7.72
C ALA A 210 52.49 -2.91 6.54
N LYS A 211 53.63 -2.68 5.88
CA LYS A 211 54.16 -3.32 4.66
C LYS A 211 54.54 -4.79 4.87
N GLY A 212 54.51 -5.52 3.76
CA GLY A 212 55.11 -6.84 3.54
C GLY A 212 54.80 -7.29 2.13
#